data_AF-A0A534WL33-F1
#
_entry.id   AF-A0A534WL33-F1
#
_cell.length_a   1.000
_cell.length_b   1.000
_cell.length_c   1.000
_cell.angle_alpha   90.00
_cell.angle_beta   90.00
_cell.angle_gamma   90.00
#
_symmetry.space_group_name_H-M   'P 1'
#
loop_
_entity.id
_entity.type
_entity.pdbx_description
1 polymer ?
#
loop_
_entity_poly.entity_id
_entity_poly.type
_entity_poly.pdbx_seq_one_letter_code
_entity_poly.pdbx_strand_id
1 'polypeptide(L)'
;MPQVAETTAYYLSRQLSVVALVSKGLRLPKGPWLWVADGAVSAWQVEKILLDAFPVLQDTALTFITFSSEAEVKEFDRSLQGHLQ
;
A
#
# COMPACT_ATOMS: atom_id res chain seq x y z
N MET A 1 -3.07 -12.99 -12.17
CA MET A 1 -2.81 -11.70 -12.85
C MET A 1 -2.58 -10.66 -11.76
N PRO A 2 -1.61 -9.74 -11.88
CA PRO A 2 -1.44 -8.67 -10.90
C PRO A 2 -2.72 -7.83 -10.85
N GLN A 3 -3.17 -7.51 -9.64
CA GLN A 3 -4.37 -6.70 -9.45
C GLN A 3 -4.05 -5.26 -9.86
N VAL A 4 -4.95 -4.64 -10.64
CA VAL A 4 -4.80 -3.26 -11.12
C VAL A 4 -5.74 -2.38 -10.31
N ALA A 5 -5.27 -1.22 -9.88
CA ALA A 5 -6.09 -0.26 -9.17
C ALA A 5 -7.13 0.35 -10.13
N GLU A 6 -8.40 0.01 -9.98
CA GLU A 6 -9.49 0.56 -10.82
C GLU A 6 -9.73 2.06 -10.56
N THR A 7 -9.36 2.52 -9.37
CA THR A 7 -9.36 3.92 -8.94
C THR A 7 -8.11 4.21 -8.11
N THR A 8 -7.80 5.49 -7.92
CA THR A 8 -6.74 5.90 -6.99
C THR A 8 -7.19 5.56 -5.57
N ALA A 9 -6.44 4.70 -4.87
CA ALA A 9 -6.85 4.16 -3.58
C ALA A 9 -5.66 3.74 -2.71
N TYR A 10 -5.90 3.68 -1.40
CA TYR A 10 -4.97 3.16 -0.41
C TYR A 10 -5.09 1.65 -0.27
N TYR A 11 -3.93 0.98 -0.27
CA TYR A 11 -3.81 -0.45 -0.09
C TYR A 11 -2.83 -0.76 1.03
N LEU A 12 -3.18 -1.69 1.92
CA LEU A 12 -2.34 -2.16 3.00
C LEU A 12 -1.65 -3.47 2.62
N SER A 13 -0.33 -3.52 2.75
CA SER A 13 0.44 -4.75 2.84
C SER A 13 0.80 -5.01 4.29
N ARG A 14 0.10 -5.95 4.93
CA ARG A 14 0.36 -6.34 6.34
C ARG A 14 1.72 -6.99 6.53
N GLN A 15 2.24 -7.66 5.50
CA GLN A 15 3.55 -8.32 5.57
C GLN A 15 4.70 -7.32 5.58
N LEU A 16 4.52 -6.16 4.93
CA LEU A 16 5.52 -5.12 4.82
C LEU A 16 5.29 -3.97 5.82
N SER A 17 4.15 -3.95 6.51
CA SER A 17 3.68 -2.81 7.31
C SER A 17 3.66 -1.51 6.49
N VAL A 18 3.25 -1.62 5.23
CA VAL A 18 3.23 -0.52 4.25
C VAL A 18 1.81 -0.24 3.83
N VAL A 19 1.47 1.05 3.76
CA VAL A 19 0.24 1.56 3.17
C VAL A 19 0.61 2.33 1.91
N ALA A 20 0.16 1.84 0.76
CA ALA A 20 0.46 2.45 -0.54
C ALA A 20 -0.77 3.15 -1.12
N LEU A 21 -0.64 4.43 -1.45
CA LEU A 21 -1.58 5.14 -2.32
C LEU A 21 -1.24 4.85 -3.77
N VAL A 22 -2.06 4.06 -4.45
CA VAL A 22 -1.82 3.61 -5.82
C VAL A 22 -2.74 4.39 -6.75
N SER A 23 -2.16 5.07 -7.74
CA SER A 23 -2.93 5.78 -8.76
C SER A 23 -3.72 4.82 -9.66
N LYS A 24 -4.89 5.27 -10.12
CA LYS A 24 -5.73 4.51 -11.06
C LYS A 24 -4.93 3.99 -12.26
N GLY A 25 -5.18 2.74 -12.62
CA GLY A 25 -4.59 2.07 -13.79
C GLY A 25 -3.21 1.48 -13.53
N LEU A 26 -2.62 1.72 -12.36
CA LEU A 26 -1.35 1.10 -11.98
C LEU A 26 -1.58 -0.31 -11.42
N ARG A 27 -0.62 -1.18 -11.67
CA ARG A 27 -0.55 -2.49 -11.03
C ARG A 27 -0.14 -2.33 -9.58
N LEU A 28 -0.74 -3.15 -8.72
CA LEU A 28 -0.28 -3.30 -7.35
C LEU A 28 1.09 -4.00 -7.34
N PRO A 29 1.99 -3.63 -6.41
CA PRO A 29 3.25 -4.34 -6.22
C PRO A 29 3.01 -5.82 -5.90
N LYS A 30 4.06 -6.64 -6.00
CA LYS A 30 3.97 -8.06 -5.65
C LYS A 30 3.59 -8.25 -4.18
N GLY A 31 2.76 -9.26 -3.93
CA GLY A 31 2.32 -9.64 -2.59
C GLY A 31 0.83 -9.40 -2.35
N PRO A 32 0.33 -9.75 -1.16
CA PRO A 32 -1.05 -9.52 -0.78
C PRO A 32 -1.26 -8.05 -0.41
N TRP A 33 -2.16 -7.39 -1.12
CA TRP A 33 -2.60 -6.03 -0.85
C TRP A 33 -4.09 -6.01 -0.52
N LEU A 34 -4.45 -5.36 0.58
CA LEU A 34 -5.83 -5.17 0.99
C LEU A 34 -6.27 -3.75 0.66
N TRP A 35 -7.38 -3.60 -0.06
CA TRP A 35 -7.98 -2.28 -0.28
C TRP A 35 -8.47 -1.70 1.05
N VAL A 36 -8.16 -0.42 1.31
CA VAL A 36 -8.47 0.26 2.58
C VAL A 36 -9.48 1.39 2.38
N ALA A 37 -9.16 2.33 1.48
CA ALA A 37 -9.95 3.53 1.26
C ALA A 37 -9.63 4.11 -0.13
N ASP A 38 -10.52 4.96 -0.64
CA ASP A 38 -10.25 5.74 -1.84
C ASP A 38 -9.20 6.84 -1.59
N GLY A 39 -8.60 7.35 -2.67
CA GLY A 39 -7.54 8.35 -2.62
C GLY A 39 -7.99 9.78 -2.29
N ALA A 40 -9.29 10.04 -2.11
CA ALA A 40 -9.79 11.32 -1.60
C ALA A 40 -9.72 11.41 -0.07
N VAL A 41 -9.59 10.27 0.62
CA VAL A 41 -9.38 10.23 2.07
C VAL A 41 -7.94 10.64 2.41
N SER A 42 -7.75 11.44 3.45
CA SER A 42 -6.40 11.82 3.88
C SER A 42 -5.65 10.66 4.55
N ALA A 43 -4.31 10.63 4.41
CA ALA A 43 -3.47 9.56 4.98
C ALA A 43 -3.67 9.36 6.49
N TRP A 44 -3.86 10.45 7.26
CA TRP A 44 -4.16 10.38 8.70
C TRP A 44 -5.51 9.71 9.00
N GLN A 45 -6.54 9.96 8.19
CA GLN A 45 -7.82 9.27 8.36
C GLN A 45 -7.70 7.80 8.01
N VAL A 46 -6.93 7.46 6.98
CA VAL A 46 -6.61 6.06 6.63
C VAL A 46 -5.88 5.37 7.77
N GLU A 47 -4.87 6.01 8.37
CA GLU A 47 -4.17 5.49 9.54
C GLU A 47 -5.14 5.19 10.69
N LYS A 48 -6.03 6.13 11.02
CA LYS A 48 -7.07 5.91 12.04
C LYS A 48 -7.97 4.71 11.72
N ILE A 49 -8.45 4.60 10.49
CA ILE A 49 -9.29 3.47 10.06
C ILE A 49 -8.53 2.16 10.24
N LEU A 50 -7.25 2.13 9.88
CA LEU A 50 -6.41 0.94 10.02
C LEU A 50 -6.15 0.57 11.49
N LEU A 51 -5.88 1.55 12.35
CA LEU A 51 -5.64 1.32 13.77
C LEU A 51 -6.90 0.86 14.53
N ASP A 52 -8.08 1.32 14.09
CA ASP A 52 -9.39 0.91 14.61
C ASP A 52 -9.75 -0.51 14.14
N ALA A 53 -9.56 -0.81 12.85
CA ALA A 53 -9.88 -2.12 12.27
C ALA A 53 -8.86 -3.21 12.63
N PHE A 54 -7.59 -2.85 12.82
CA PHE A 54 -6.49 -3.76 13.12
C PHE A 54 -5.69 -3.27 14.34
N PRO A 55 -6.14 -3.59 15.56
CA PRO A 55 -5.44 -3.18 16.79
C PRO A 55 -3.98 -3.64 16.86
N VAL A 56 -3.65 -4.75 16.18
CA VAL A 56 -2.28 -5.28 16.07
C VAL A 56 -1.30 -4.31 15.40
N LEU A 57 -1.79 -3.31 14.66
CA LEU A 57 -0.97 -2.29 14.01
C LEU A 57 -0.63 -1.10 14.93
N GLN A 58 -1.21 -1.00 16.13
CA GLN A 58 -0.99 0.15 17.03
C GLN A 58 0.46 0.30 17.48
N ASP A 59 1.18 -0.81 17.67
CA ASP A 59 2.62 -0.81 17.98
C ASP A 59 3.51 -0.95 16.73
N THR A 60 2.92 -0.91 15.53
CA THR A 60 3.64 -1.07 14.27
C THR A 60 3.79 0.27 13.55
N ALA A 61 5.02 0.67 13.25
CA ALA A 61 5.27 1.85 12.42
C ALA A 61 4.82 1.57 10.97
N LEU A 62 3.65 2.09 10.60
CA LEU A 62 3.14 2.01 9.23
C LEU A 62 3.88 3.00 8.33
N THR A 63 4.43 2.48 7.23
CA THR A 63 5.08 3.32 6.22
C THR A 63 4.09 3.69 5.13
N PHE A 64 3.84 4.99 4.94
CA PHE A 64 2.99 5.48 3.87
C PHE A 64 3.82 5.82 2.63
N ILE A 65 3.46 5.25 1.49
CA ILE A 65 4.11 5.49 0.19
C ILE A 65 3.07 5.81 -0.88
N THR A 66 3.50 6.46 -1.97
CA THR A 66 2.62 6.78 -3.10
C THR A 66 3.24 6.25 -4.38
N PHE A 67 2.41 5.62 -5.20
CA PHE A 67 2.74 5.19 -6.55
C PHE A 67 1.95 6.00 -7.57
N SER A 68 2.66 6.82 -8.32
CA SER A 68 2.16 7.67 -9.41
C SER A 68 2.53 7.12 -10.78
N SER A 69 3.44 6.13 -10.85
CA SER A 69 3.88 5.51 -12.09
C SER A 69 4.23 4.02 -11.95
N GLU A 70 4.17 3.29 -13.06
CA GLU A 70 4.62 1.88 -13.13
C GLU A 70 6.12 1.72 -12.81
N ALA A 71 6.93 2.77 -13.01
CA ALA A 71 8.35 2.74 -12.70
C ALA A 71 8.60 2.66 -11.19
N GLU A 72 7.85 3.43 -10.39
CA GLU A 72 7.95 3.40 -8.93
C GLU A 72 7.49 2.05 -8.36
N VAL A 73 6.42 1.47 -8.91
CA VAL A 73 5.95 0.12 -8.54
C VAL A 73 7.04 -0.92 -8.81
N LYS A 74 7.67 -0.88 -9.99
CA LYS A 74 8.76 -1.80 -10.35
C LYS A 74 9.99 -1.62 -9.47
N GLU A 75 10.34 -0.38 -9.12
CA GLU A 75 11.47 -0.10 -8.24
C GLU A 75 11.23 -0.64 -6.83
N PHE A 76 10.02 -0.47 -6.31
CA PHE A 76 9.63 -1.04 -5.04
C PHE A 76 9.66 -2.57 -5.07
N ASP A 77 9.12 -3.20 -6.12
CA ASP A 77 9.24 -4.66 -6.29
C ASP A 77 10.69 -5.15 -6.30
N ARG A 78 11.59 -4.39 -6.91
CA ARG A 78 13.03 -4.71 -6.96
C ARG A 78 13.67 -4.59 -5.57
N SER A 79 13.33 -3.55 -4.81
CA SER A 79 13.87 -3.33 -3.47
C SER A 79 13.41 -4.40 -2.47
N LEU A 80 12.20 -4.95 -2.66
CA LEU A 80 11.72 -6.10 -1.91
C LEU A 80 12.49 -7.38 -2.22
N GLN A 81 12.90 -7.58 -3.48
CA GLN A 81 13.71 -8.73 -3.87
C GLN A 81 15.15 -8.66 -3.32
N GLY A 82 15.69 -7.46 -3.11
CA GLY A 82 17.02 -7.25 -2.54
C GLY A 82 17.12 -7.49 -1.03
N HIS A 83 16.01 -7.51 -0.29
CA HIS A 83 15.96 -7.75 1.16
C HIS A 83 15.78 -9.23 1.56
N LEU A 84 15.65 -10.14 0.59
CA LEU A 84 15.47 -11.59 0.80
C LEU A 84 16.70 -12.42 0.35
N GLN A 85 17.91 -11.87 0.46
CA GLN A 85 19.17 -12.61 0.28
C GLN A 85 19.95 -12.76 1.57
#